data_AF-A0A934EDK2-F1
#
_entry.id   AF-A0A934EDK2-F1
#
_cell.length_a   1.000
_cell.length_b   1.000
_cell.length_c   1.000
_cell.angle_alpha   90.00
_cell.angle_beta   90.00
_cell.angle_gamma   90.00
#
_symmetry.space_group_name_H-M   'P 1'
#
loop_
_entity.id
_entity.type
_entity.pdbx_description
1 polymer ?
#
loop_
_entity_poly.entity_id
_entity_poly.type
_entity_poly.pdbx_seq_one_letter_code
_entity_poly.pdbx_strand_id
1 'polypeptide(L)'
;MISCPKCSSENGDQARYCSRCGAPAAEGPGPVLEMPCPACDGDVREVLVPMAVCQECGLHLAADGSAAESCPSRAQAAEAAPETQPAEPERTPCPVCETLNRESAACCKGCGIVLGKLPRRVTCPRCQAESSDEKCDCGAVLTLSKLLEYVDDSVKVVCPVCKGIFATNRDTCSDCGAALRPADSLKSYAAARQ
;
A
#
# COMPACT_ATOMS: atom_id res chain seq x y z
N MET A 1 -0.99 14.55 38.92
CA MET A 1 -0.31 13.99 37.74
C MET A 1 -0.86 12.60 37.46
N ILE A 2 -0.98 12.21 36.19
CA ILE A 2 -1.45 10.88 35.78
C ILE A 2 -0.29 10.03 35.27
N SER A 3 -0.13 8.84 35.85
CA SER A 3 0.92 7.90 35.45
C SER A 3 0.48 7.12 34.23
N CYS A 4 1.33 7.06 33.21
CA CYS A 4 1.05 6.28 32.02
C CYS A 4 1.00 4.77 32.38
N PRO A 5 -0.09 4.05 32.05
CA PRO A 5 -0.19 2.63 32.37
C PRO A 5 0.80 1.75 31.57
N LYS A 6 1.38 2.28 30.48
CA LYS A 6 2.28 1.54 29.58
C LYS A 6 3.77 1.72 29.90
N CYS A 7 4.19 2.91 30.34
CA CYS A 7 5.61 3.22 30.55
C CYS A 7 5.91 3.90 31.89
N SER A 8 4.90 4.00 32.77
CA SER A 8 4.97 4.54 34.12
C SER A 8 5.52 5.97 34.23
N SER A 9 5.55 6.71 33.10
CA SER A 9 6.00 8.09 33.09
C SER A 9 4.87 9.01 33.53
N GLU A 10 5.21 10.01 34.35
CA GLU A 10 4.26 10.98 34.87
C GLU A 10 3.87 12.01 33.80
N ASN A 11 2.58 12.24 33.65
CA ASN A 11 2.03 13.24 32.74
C ASN A 11 1.17 14.22 33.53
N GLY A 12 0.99 15.43 32.99
CA GLY A 12 0.08 16.41 33.58
C GLY A 12 -1.34 15.85 33.68
N ASP A 13 -2.11 16.29 34.68
CA ASP A 13 -3.46 15.78 34.99
C ASP A 13 -4.48 15.88 33.86
N GLN A 14 -4.20 16.72 32.86
CA GLN A 14 -5.03 16.89 31.66
C GLN A 14 -4.39 16.28 30.40
N ALA A 15 -3.26 15.58 30.54
CA ALA A 15 -2.61 14.94 29.41
C ALA A 15 -3.50 13.83 28.89
N ARG A 16 -3.97 13.93 27.64
CA ARG A 16 -4.75 12.87 26.99
C ARG A 16 -3.88 11.71 26.53
N TYR A 17 -2.60 11.98 26.27
CA TYR A 17 -1.60 11.01 25.84
C TYR A 17 -0.32 11.18 26.64
N CYS A 18 0.41 10.08 26.84
CA CYS A 18 1.70 10.10 27.47
C CYS A 18 2.71 10.81 26.56
N SER A 19 3.37 11.85 27.09
CA SER A 19 4.37 12.63 26.35
C SER A 19 5.61 11.82 25.98
N ARG A 20 5.85 10.69 26.67
CA ARG A 20 7.01 9.82 26.45
C ARG A 20 6.74 8.68 25.47
N CYS A 21 5.55 8.06 25.50
CA CYS A 21 5.27 6.85 24.70
C CYS A 21 4.03 6.96 23.80
N GLY A 22 3.28 8.05 23.87
CA GLY A 22 2.09 8.30 23.06
C GLY A 22 0.84 7.50 23.47
N ALA A 23 0.90 6.65 24.49
CA ALA A 23 -0.26 5.86 24.94
C ALA A 23 -1.33 6.77 25.58
N PRO A 24 -2.63 6.47 25.43
CA PRO A 24 -3.70 7.24 26.06
C PRO A 24 -3.54 7.22 27.60
N ALA A 25 -3.77 8.36 28.22
CA ALA A 25 -3.54 8.52 29.65
C ALA A 25 -4.67 7.93 30.51
N ALA A 26 -5.87 7.72 29.95
CA ALA A 26 -7.00 7.08 30.62
C ALA A 26 -7.82 6.25 29.62
N GLU A 27 -8.30 5.08 30.04
CA GLU A 27 -9.26 4.26 29.31
C GLU A 27 -10.66 4.89 29.47
N GLY A 28 -11.22 5.44 28.40
CA GLY A 28 -12.58 5.97 28.37
C GLY A 28 -13.18 5.87 26.95
N PRO A 29 -14.50 5.63 26.82
CA PRO A 29 -15.12 5.34 25.54
C PRO A 29 -15.33 6.63 24.72
N GLY A 30 -14.50 6.83 23.71
CA GLY A 30 -14.68 7.80 22.61
C GLY A 30 -15.74 7.39 21.58
N PRO A 31 -16.14 8.32 20.69
CA PRO A 31 -17.28 8.16 19.79
C PRO A 31 -17.02 7.13 18.68
N VAL A 32 -18.08 6.41 18.29
CA VAL A 32 -18.11 5.41 17.22
C VAL A 32 -18.40 6.11 15.90
N LEU A 33 -17.55 5.87 14.89
CA LEU A 33 -17.74 6.39 13.53
C LEU A 33 -18.24 5.24 12.62
N GLU A 34 -19.55 5.12 12.43
CA GLU A 34 -20.18 4.16 11.50
C GLU A 34 -20.17 4.68 10.05
N MET A 35 -18.99 5.01 9.49
CA MET A 35 -18.90 5.37 8.07
C MET A 35 -17.94 4.43 7.33
N PRO A 36 -18.35 3.88 6.15
CA PRO A 36 -17.48 3.09 5.29
C PRO A 36 -16.28 3.93 4.83
N CYS A 37 -15.16 3.28 4.51
CA CYS A 37 -13.93 3.98 4.19
C CYS A 37 -14.11 4.87 2.93
N PRO A 38 -13.93 6.20 2.99
CA PRO A 38 -14.15 7.09 1.85
C PRO A 38 -13.17 6.88 0.69
N ALA A 39 -12.08 6.13 0.90
CA ALA A 39 -11.09 5.84 -0.13
C ALA A 39 -11.32 4.52 -0.87
N CYS A 40 -11.96 3.53 -0.23
CA CYS A 40 -12.10 2.19 -0.82
C CYS A 40 -13.47 1.54 -0.61
N ASP A 41 -14.41 2.24 0.03
CA ASP A 41 -15.76 1.74 0.40
C ASP A 41 -15.76 0.51 1.32
N GLY A 42 -14.60 0.15 1.88
CA GLY A 42 -14.42 -1.03 2.73
C GLY A 42 -14.88 -0.84 4.18
N ASP A 43 -15.12 -1.95 4.86
CA ASP A 43 -15.57 -1.99 6.26
C ASP A 43 -14.55 -1.33 7.21
N VAL A 44 -15.02 -0.31 7.94
CA VAL A 44 -14.26 0.34 9.01
C VAL A 44 -14.68 -0.33 10.32
N ARG A 45 -13.78 -1.08 10.96
CA ARG A 45 -14.06 -1.66 12.28
C ARG A 45 -14.15 -0.53 13.31
N GLU A 46 -15.12 -0.63 14.22
CA GLU A 46 -15.28 0.26 15.37
C GLU A 46 -13.98 0.28 16.18
N VAL A 47 -13.19 1.34 16.03
CA VAL A 47 -12.00 1.57 16.84
C VAL A 47 -12.09 3.00 17.33
N LEU A 48 -12.24 3.10 18.64
CA LEU A 48 -12.24 4.31 19.46
C LEU A 48 -11.29 5.36 18.89
N VAL A 49 -11.90 6.46 18.43
CA VAL A 49 -11.30 7.66 17.86
C VAL A 49 -10.12 8.11 18.74
N PRO A 50 -8.90 8.23 18.16
CA PRO A 50 -8.67 8.96 16.91
C PRO A 50 -7.89 8.20 15.83
N MET A 51 -7.84 6.87 15.87
CA MET A 51 -7.06 6.08 14.90
C MET A 51 -7.86 4.92 14.32
N ALA A 52 -9.03 5.21 13.76
CA ALA A 52 -9.69 4.23 12.90
C ALA A 52 -8.82 4.05 11.65
N VAL A 53 -8.31 2.85 11.43
CA VAL A 53 -7.50 2.52 10.24
C VAL A 53 -8.31 1.58 9.36
N CYS A 54 -8.49 1.94 8.10
CA CYS A 54 -9.08 1.03 7.13
C CYS A 54 -8.15 -0.18 6.94
N GLN A 55 -8.65 -1.38 7.18
CA GLN A 55 -7.84 -2.60 7.06
C GLN A 55 -7.49 -2.97 5.61
N GLU A 56 -8.19 -2.39 4.65
CA GLU A 56 -8.00 -2.70 3.24
C GLU A 56 -7.00 -1.75 2.56
N CYS A 57 -7.09 -0.46 2.84
CA CYS A 57 -6.20 0.55 2.26
C CYS A 57 -5.19 1.16 3.24
N GLY A 58 -5.26 0.81 4.53
CA GLY A 58 -4.35 1.34 5.56
C GLY A 58 -4.59 2.81 5.90
N LEU A 59 -5.72 3.39 5.46
CA LEU A 59 -6.02 4.80 5.65
C LEU A 59 -6.37 5.10 7.11
N HIS A 60 -5.63 6.02 7.74
CA HIS A 60 -5.98 6.58 9.03
C HIS A 60 -7.11 7.61 8.88
N LEU A 61 -8.26 7.30 9.47
CA LEU A 61 -9.43 8.17 9.55
C LEU A 61 -9.36 8.93 10.87
N ALA A 62 -9.06 10.24 10.79
CA ALA A 62 -9.18 11.13 11.94
C ALA A 62 -10.67 11.41 12.25
N ALA A 63 -10.94 11.80 13.49
CA ALA A 63 -12.27 12.10 14.04
C ALA A 63 -13.14 13.06 13.19
N ASP A 64 -12.51 13.86 12.32
CA ASP A 64 -13.14 14.86 11.47
C ASP A 64 -13.12 14.49 9.97
N GLY A 65 -13.05 13.20 9.63
CA GLY A 65 -13.15 12.74 8.23
C GLY A 65 -12.02 13.20 7.32
N SER A 66 -10.91 13.65 7.90
CA SER A 66 -9.75 14.19 7.20
C SER A 66 -8.55 13.27 7.44
N ALA A 67 -8.09 12.58 6.41
CA ALA A 67 -6.95 11.67 6.50
C ALA A 67 -5.65 12.45 6.76
N ALA A 68 -4.96 12.12 7.85
CA ALA A 68 -3.64 12.63 8.18
C ALA A 68 -2.66 11.46 8.31
N GLU A 69 -1.47 11.67 7.77
CA GLU A 69 -0.56 10.64 7.31
C GLU A 69 0.44 10.12 8.37
N SER A 70 0.98 8.94 8.03
CA SER A 70 2.34 8.44 8.32
C SER A 70 2.53 7.38 9.42
N CYS A 71 3.06 6.24 8.96
CA CYS A 71 3.69 5.13 9.69
C CYS A 71 5.04 5.55 10.31
N PRO A 72 5.59 4.87 11.35
CA PRO A 72 6.41 3.67 11.08
C PRO A 72 6.44 2.54 12.16
N SER A 73 6.72 1.32 11.68
CA SER A 73 7.53 0.23 12.30
C SER A 73 7.00 -0.71 13.41
N ARG A 74 6.74 -1.96 12.97
CA ARG A 74 7.25 -3.27 13.46
C ARG A 74 7.11 -3.65 14.96
N ALA A 75 6.32 -4.70 15.26
CA ALA A 75 6.75 -5.95 15.93
C ALA A 75 5.57 -6.92 16.17
N GLN A 76 5.89 -8.21 16.20
CA GLN A 76 5.03 -9.41 16.22
C GLN A 76 4.33 -9.69 17.57
N ALA A 77 3.24 -10.48 17.51
CA ALA A 77 2.97 -11.72 18.28
C ALA A 77 1.45 -11.89 18.51
N ALA A 78 0.82 -12.88 17.86
CA ALA A 78 0.37 -14.18 18.43
C ALA A 78 -1.06 -14.12 19.02
N GLU A 79 -2.06 -14.70 18.33
CA GLU A 79 -2.82 -15.94 18.69
C GLU A 79 -4.14 -15.60 19.44
N ALA A 80 -5.33 -16.21 19.27
CA ALA A 80 -5.86 -17.27 18.41
C ALA A 80 -7.43 -17.27 18.43
N ALA A 81 -8.03 -17.76 17.33
CA ALA A 81 -9.34 -18.47 17.16
C ALA A 81 -10.71 -17.74 17.34
N PRO A 82 -11.84 -18.23 16.74
CA PRO A 82 -12.02 -19.33 15.77
C PRO A 82 -12.65 -18.90 14.42
N GLU A 83 -12.64 -19.85 13.50
CA GLU A 83 -12.91 -19.76 12.05
C GLU A 83 -14.38 -19.50 11.67
N THR A 84 -14.61 -18.40 10.95
CA THR A 84 -15.52 -18.40 9.80
C THR A 84 -14.63 -18.04 8.62
N GLN A 85 -14.22 -19.00 7.80
CA GLN A 85 -13.38 -18.73 6.63
C GLN A 85 -14.22 -17.92 5.63
N PRO A 86 -13.94 -16.62 5.41
CA PRO A 86 -14.36 -16.00 4.16
C PRO A 86 -13.56 -16.72 3.08
N ALA A 87 -14.19 -17.11 1.97
CA ALA A 87 -13.51 -17.70 0.82
C ALA A 87 -12.16 -17.01 0.60
N GLU A 88 -11.06 -17.77 0.58
CA GLU A 88 -9.73 -17.19 0.41
C GLU A 88 -9.77 -16.27 -0.82
N PRO A 89 -9.48 -14.96 -0.67
CA PRO A 89 -9.60 -14.04 -1.77
C PRO A 89 -8.60 -14.49 -2.85
N GLU A 90 -9.12 -14.75 -4.05
CA GLU A 90 -8.34 -15.18 -5.20
C GLU A 90 -7.13 -14.25 -5.38
N ARG A 91 -5.95 -14.86 -5.51
CA ARG A 91 -4.67 -14.15 -5.60
C ARG A 91 -4.04 -14.38 -6.96
N THR A 92 -3.66 -13.28 -7.60
CA THR A 92 -3.07 -13.30 -8.94
C THR A 92 -1.66 -12.71 -8.88
N PRO A 93 -0.67 -13.36 -9.52
CA PRO A 93 0.70 -12.85 -9.56
C PRO A 93 0.78 -11.55 -10.38
N CYS A 94 1.59 -10.60 -9.91
CA CYS A 94 1.87 -9.40 -10.67
C CYS A 94 2.68 -9.74 -11.94
N PRO A 95 2.27 -9.30 -13.14
CA PRO A 95 2.98 -9.62 -14.38
C PRO A 95 4.37 -8.98 -14.49
N VAL A 96 4.72 -8.05 -13.60
CA VAL A 96 6.01 -7.32 -13.61
C VAL A 96 7.01 -7.89 -12.60
N CYS A 97 6.52 -8.29 -11.41
CA CYS A 97 7.39 -8.65 -10.29
C CYS A 97 6.98 -9.94 -9.56
N GLU A 98 5.97 -10.65 -10.09
CA GLU A 98 5.49 -11.96 -9.62
C GLU A 98 4.91 -11.98 -8.20
N THR A 99 4.92 -10.84 -7.50
CA THR A 99 4.29 -10.71 -6.18
C THR A 99 2.79 -11.02 -6.29
N LEU A 100 2.30 -11.93 -5.45
CA LEU A 100 0.88 -12.27 -5.37
C LEU A 100 0.08 -11.10 -4.78
N ASN A 101 -0.96 -10.67 -5.50
CA ASN A 101 -1.90 -9.63 -5.05
C ASN A 101 -3.31 -10.20 -5.04
N ARG A 102 -4.18 -9.66 -4.20
CA ARG A 102 -5.62 -9.91 -4.35
C ARG A 102 -6.08 -9.39 -5.71
N GLU A 103 -7.04 -10.05 -6.34
CA GLU A 103 -7.59 -9.58 -7.63
C GLU A 103 -8.11 -8.14 -7.58
N SER A 104 -8.68 -7.73 -6.45
CA SER A 104 -9.18 -6.37 -6.22
C SER A 104 -8.11 -5.33 -5.86
N ALA A 105 -6.82 -5.72 -5.80
CA ALA A 105 -5.76 -4.80 -5.41
C ALA A 105 -5.56 -3.69 -6.46
N ALA A 106 -5.74 -2.43 -6.06
CA ALA A 106 -5.48 -1.29 -6.93
C ALA A 106 -4.02 -1.22 -7.40
N CYS A 107 -3.08 -1.54 -6.49
CA CYS A 107 -1.64 -1.52 -6.75
C CYS A 107 -0.98 -2.83 -6.31
N CYS A 108 0.09 -3.20 -7.01
CA CYS A 108 0.94 -4.30 -6.61
C CYS A 108 1.75 -3.94 -5.36
N LYS A 109 1.71 -4.79 -4.32
CA LYS A 109 2.45 -4.58 -3.07
C LYS A 109 3.98 -4.66 -3.22
N GLY A 110 4.47 -5.38 -4.23
CA GLY A 110 5.90 -5.57 -4.46
C GLY A 110 6.52 -4.43 -5.26
N CYS A 111 5.94 -4.13 -6.43
CA CYS A 111 6.52 -3.16 -7.37
C CYS A 111 5.78 -1.83 -7.44
N GLY A 112 4.66 -1.68 -6.75
CA GLY A 112 3.86 -0.44 -6.75
C GLY A 112 3.13 -0.13 -8.06
N ILE A 113 3.15 -1.02 -9.06
CA ILE A 113 2.41 -0.78 -10.31
C ILE A 113 0.91 -0.82 -10.04
N VAL A 114 0.16 0.13 -10.61
CA VAL A 114 -1.30 0.13 -10.56
C VAL A 114 -1.82 -0.95 -11.50
N LEU A 115 -2.58 -1.91 -10.97
CA LEU A 115 -3.14 -3.05 -11.70
C LEU A 115 -4.56 -2.78 -12.24
N GLY A 116 -5.29 -1.85 -11.60
CA GLY A 116 -6.68 -1.53 -11.92
C GLY A 116 -6.91 -0.04 -12.17
N LYS A 117 -7.95 0.53 -11.55
CA LYS A 117 -8.25 1.96 -11.66
C LYS A 117 -7.14 2.80 -11.02
N LEU A 118 -6.71 3.85 -11.71
CA LEU A 118 -5.71 4.79 -11.23
C LEU A 118 -6.23 5.50 -9.97
N PRO A 119 -5.51 5.43 -8.83
CA PRO A 119 -5.84 6.23 -7.66
C PRO A 119 -5.57 7.71 -7.94
N ARG A 120 -6.18 8.62 -7.16
CA ARG A 120 -6.00 10.08 -7.33
C ARG A 120 -4.53 10.51 -7.27
N ARG A 121 -3.71 9.81 -6.50
CA ARG A 121 -2.26 10.01 -6.40
C ARG A 121 -1.56 8.65 -6.25
N VAL A 122 -0.45 8.49 -6.92
CA VAL A 122 0.44 7.33 -6.87
C VAL A 122 1.84 7.81 -6.55
N THR A 123 2.46 7.22 -5.54
CA THR A 123 3.87 7.47 -5.23
C THR A 123 4.75 6.69 -6.19
N CYS A 124 5.65 7.38 -6.88
CA CYS A 124 6.60 6.75 -7.77
C CYS A 124 7.59 5.87 -7.00
N PRO A 125 7.72 4.56 -7.30
CA PRO A 125 8.68 3.69 -6.63
C PRO A 125 10.15 4.04 -6.94
N ARG A 126 10.41 4.85 -7.99
CA ARG A 126 11.77 5.27 -8.37
C ARG A 126 12.21 6.52 -7.59
N CYS A 127 11.42 7.59 -7.60
CA CYS A 127 11.80 8.90 -7.06
C CYS A 127 10.95 9.37 -5.88
N GLN A 128 9.95 8.59 -5.47
CA GLN A 128 9.03 8.89 -4.37
C GLN A 128 8.14 10.13 -4.56
N ALA A 129 8.17 10.76 -5.73
CA ALA A 129 7.26 11.84 -6.08
C ALA A 129 5.83 11.30 -6.25
N GLU A 130 4.85 12.08 -5.81
CA GLU A 130 3.44 11.79 -6.09
C GLU A 130 3.08 12.23 -7.50
N SER A 131 2.33 11.39 -8.20
CA SER A 131 1.80 11.69 -9.53
C SER A 131 0.34 11.24 -9.62
N SER A 132 -0.47 12.03 -10.31
CA SER A 132 -1.84 11.68 -10.68
C SER A 132 -1.93 11.08 -12.09
N ASP A 133 -0.77 10.91 -12.75
CA ASP A 133 -0.66 10.48 -14.13
C ASP A 133 -0.19 9.03 -14.23
N GLU A 134 -0.29 8.46 -15.42
CA GLU A 134 0.16 7.08 -15.67
C GLU A 134 1.69 6.95 -15.72
N LYS A 135 2.40 8.08 -15.77
CA LYS A 135 3.85 8.19 -15.75
C LYS A 135 4.26 9.27 -14.77
N CYS A 136 5.33 9.02 -14.05
CA CYS A 136 6.00 10.04 -13.25
C CYS A 136 6.94 10.89 -14.12
N ASP A 137 7.19 12.14 -13.74
CA ASP A 137 8.15 13.04 -14.39
C ASP A 137 9.58 12.47 -14.46
N CYS A 138 9.94 11.55 -13.56
CA CYS A 138 11.21 10.82 -13.62
C CYS A 138 11.26 9.73 -14.72
N GLY A 139 10.23 9.64 -15.56
CA GLY A 139 10.09 8.67 -16.64
C GLY A 139 9.61 7.28 -16.22
N ALA A 140 9.36 7.04 -14.93
CA ALA A 140 8.85 5.75 -14.47
C ALA A 140 7.37 5.57 -14.85
N VAL A 141 7.02 4.39 -15.36
CA VAL A 141 5.62 4.03 -15.65
C VAL A 141 4.95 3.55 -14.36
N LEU A 142 3.76 4.07 -14.08
CA LEU A 142 3.04 3.83 -12.83
C LEU A 142 1.85 2.88 -13.00
N THR A 143 1.25 2.81 -14.19
CA THR A 143 0.11 1.92 -14.46
C THR A 143 0.49 0.73 -15.35
N LEU A 144 -0.16 -0.41 -15.11
CA LEU A 144 -0.03 -1.58 -15.95
C LEU A 144 -0.57 -1.32 -17.36
N SER A 145 -1.72 -0.64 -17.47
CA SER A 145 -2.29 -0.23 -18.76
C SER A 145 -1.27 0.52 -19.62
N LYS A 146 -0.59 1.52 -19.03
CA LYS A 146 0.41 2.30 -19.76
C LYS A 146 1.65 1.50 -20.12
N LEU A 147 2.07 0.59 -19.24
CA LEU A 147 3.21 -0.28 -19.49
C LEU A 147 2.95 -1.20 -20.70
N LEU A 148 1.74 -1.77 -20.78
CA LEU A 148 1.37 -2.72 -21.83
C LEU A 148 1.34 -2.09 -23.22
N GLU A 149 1.11 -0.78 -23.36
CA GLU A 149 1.22 -0.07 -24.65
C GLU A 149 2.64 -0.15 -25.25
N TYR A 150 3.66 -0.42 -24.43
CA TYR A 150 5.05 -0.52 -24.86
C TYR A 150 5.55 -1.96 -24.97
N VAL A 151 4.70 -2.96 -24.72
CA VAL A 151 5.11 -4.37 -24.72
C VAL A 151 4.90 -4.96 -26.10
N ASP A 152 6.01 -5.30 -26.76
CA ASP A 152 6.06 -6.06 -28.01
C ASP A 152 7.04 -7.24 -27.92
N ASP A 153 7.16 -8.03 -29.00
CA ASP A 153 8.01 -9.22 -29.05
C ASP A 153 9.50 -8.91 -28.79
N SER A 154 9.94 -7.70 -29.13
CA SER A 154 11.31 -7.24 -28.89
C SER A 154 11.64 -7.10 -27.42
N VAL A 155 10.65 -6.96 -26.53
CA VAL A 155 10.86 -6.77 -25.10
C VAL A 155 11.32 -8.08 -24.45
N LYS A 156 12.52 -8.06 -23.87
CA LYS A 156 13.11 -9.23 -23.22
C LYS A 156 13.06 -9.16 -21.70
N VAL A 157 13.33 -8.00 -21.13
CA VAL A 157 13.38 -7.79 -19.68
C VAL A 157 12.71 -6.47 -19.29
N VAL A 158 12.18 -6.43 -18.07
CA VAL A 158 11.50 -5.29 -17.47
C VAL A 158 12.07 -4.98 -16.08
N CYS A 159 12.17 -3.70 -15.74
CA CYS A 159 12.58 -3.28 -14.42
C CYS A 159 11.39 -3.25 -13.46
N PRO A 160 11.41 -3.96 -12.32
CA PRO A 160 10.32 -3.92 -11.35
C PRO A 160 10.25 -2.60 -10.58
N VAL A 161 11.24 -1.71 -10.65
CA VAL A 161 11.20 -0.41 -9.96
C VAL A 161 10.64 0.67 -10.90
N CYS A 162 11.41 1.09 -11.91
CA CYS A 162 11.00 2.16 -12.81
C CYS A 162 10.07 1.72 -13.95
N LYS A 163 9.85 0.41 -14.12
CA LYS A 163 9.04 -0.17 -15.22
C LYS A 163 9.60 0.12 -16.61
N GLY A 164 10.91 0.42 -16.69
CA GLY A 164 11.63 0.47 -17.95
C GLY A 164 11.69 -0.92 -18.60
N ILE A 165 11.47 -0.97 -19.91
CA ILE A 165 11.53 -2.17 -20.74
C ILE A 165 12.82 -2.16 -21.57
N PHE A 166 13.37 -3.34 -21.83
CA PHE A 166 14.63 -3.46 -22.58
C PHE A 166 14.56 -4.62 -23.57
N ALA A 167 15.09 -4.39 -24.77
CA ALA A 167 15.17 -5.40 -25.83
C ALA A 167 16.39 -6.33 -25.71
N THR A 168 17.26 -6.08 -24.73
CA THR A 168 18.48 -6.87 -24.50
C THR A 168 18.43 -7.47 -23.10
N ASN A 169 18.78 -8.75 -22.97
CA ASN A 169 18.98 -9.39 -21.68
C ASN A 169 20.14 -8.71 -20.96
N ARG A 170 19.86 -8.19 -19.77
CA ARG A 170 20.84 -7.62 -18.85
C ARG A 170 20.33 -7.84 -17.44
N ASP A 171 21.23 -7.93 -16.47
CA ASP A 171 20.84 -8.22 -15.08
C ASP A 171 20.40 -6.97 -14.31
N THR A 172 20.82 -5.78 -14.74
CA THR A 172 20.66 -4.54 -13.98
C THR A 172 20.06 -3.42 -14.83
N CYS A 173 19.14 -2.66 -14.23
CA CYS A 173 18.53 -1.48 -14.85
C CYS A 173 19.52 -0.32 -14.94
N SER A 174 19.72 0.22 -16.15
CA SER A 174 20.60 1.37 -16.38
C SER A 174 20.10 2.67 -15.71
N ASP A 175 18.80 2.74 -15.42
CA ASP A 175 18.14 3.93 -14.88
C ASP A 175 18.12 4.01 -13.35
N CYS A 176 17.98 2.87 -12.69
CA CYS A 176 17.77 2.82 -11.23
C CYS A 176 18.62 1.76 -10.51
N GLY A 177 19.45 1.00 -11.22
CA GLY A 177 20.32 -0.02 -10.63
C GLY A 177 19.60 -1.27 -10.11
N ALA A 178 18.27 -1.36 -10.23
CA ALA A 178 17.52 -2.53 -9.77
C ALA A 178 17.76 -3.76 -10.66
N ALA A 179 17.66 -4.94 -10.07
CA ALA A 179 17.69 -6.20 -10.82
C ALA A 179 16.51 -6.28 -11.80
N LEU A 180 16.78 -6.66 -13.04
CA LEU A 180 15.75 -6.83 -14.06
C LEU A 180 15.08 -8.19 -13.96
N ARG A 181 13.84 -8.26 -14.46
CA ARG A 181 13.05 -9.47 -14.54
C ARG A 181 12.79 -9.84 -16.00
N PRO A 182 12.71 -11.13 -16.35
CA PRO A 182 12.22 -11.56 -17.65
C PRO A 182 10.84 -10.98 -17.93
N ALA A 183 10.60 -10.59 -19.18
CA ALA A 183 9.33 -10.01 -19.59
C ALA A 183 8.29 -11.07 -20.00
N ASP A 184 8.56 -12.36 -19.85
CA ASP A 184 7.68 -13.45 -20.30
C ASP A 184 6.28 -13.36 -19.69
N SER A 185 6.18 -13.20 -18.36
CA SER A 185 4.89 -13.03 -17.68
C SER A 185 4.14 -11.79 -18.15
N LEU A 186 4.86 -10.68 -18.40
CA LEU A 186 4.27 -9.44 -18.90
C LEU A 186 3.75 -9.59 -20.32
N LYS A 187 4.50 -10.30 -21.18
CA LYS A 187 4.10 -10.61 -22.56
C LYS A 187 2.91 -11.56 -22.62
N SER A 188 2.91 -12.62 -21.81
CA SER A 188 1.77 -13.53 -21.69
C SER A 188 0.51 -12.79 -21.22
N TYR A 189 0.67 -11.87 -20.27
CA TYR A 189 -0.43 -11.03 -19.80
C TYR A 189 -0.95 -10.07 -20.89
N ALA A 190 -0.05 -9.46 -21.66
CA ALA A 190 -0.42 -8.59 -22.79
C ALA A 190 -1.20 -9.36 -23.86
N ALA A 191 -0.73 -10.55 -24.23
CA ALA A 191 -1.36 -11.40 -25.24
C ALA A 191 -2.76 -11.90 -24.83
N ALA A 192 -3.00 -12.15 -23.54
CA ALA A 192 -4.29 -12.60 -23.04
C ALA A 192 -5.39 -11.52 -23.06
N ARG A 193 -5.06 -10.26 -23.41
CA ARG A 193 -5.97 -9.11 -23.38
C ARG A 193 -6.26 -8.49 -24.75
N GLN A 194 -5.68 -9.04 -25.82
CA GLN A 194 -5.94 -8.67 -27.21
C GLN A 194 -7.03 -9.57 -27.80
#